data_AF-A0A7V8XLN6-F1
#
_entry.id   AF-A0A7V8XLN6-F1
#
_cell.length_a   1.000
_cell.length_b   1.000
_cell.length_c   1.000
_cell.angle_alpha   90.00
_cell.angle_beta   90.00
_cell.angle_gamma   90.00
#
_symmetry.space_group_name_H-M   'P 1'
#
loop_
_entity.id
_entity.type
_entity.pdbx_description
1 polymer ?
#
loop_
_entity_poly.entity_id
_entity_poly.type
_entity_poly.pdbx_seq_one_letter_code
_entity_poly.pdbx_strand_id
1 'polypeptide(L)'
;MRVWPGKPFPLGPVWDGEGTNFSLFTQHAEKVELCLFDADGRETRHVLTERTAFNWHGYLPGIGPGQRYGYRVHGCWAPEHGRRFNPCKLLIDPYAKSIEGPVLWARANTLPYVPGGPDADLERDDEDDATAIPKSIVIDDSFDWEGDRHLETPWHETVIYEVHVKGFTKQLESVREDLRGTYAGLASEPALAYLRELGVTAVELLPIHHIADEQHLAAKGLSNYWGYSSIGYLAPHAAYAATGDQVREFKGMVKALHRAGMEVILDVVYNHTAEGNHLGPMLSFKGIDNLSYYRTVADAPRFYVDYTGTGNSLNPVHPSVLRLIMDSLRYFAIECHVDGFRFDLASALARELHEVDRLSAFFDIIHQDPILSQVKLIAEPWDVGEGGYQVGNFPVLWT
;
A
#
# COMPACT_ATOMS: atom_id res chain seq x y z
N MET A 1 14.08 26.43 -2.40
CA MET A 1 15.06 25.39 -2.81
C MET A 1 14.91 25.13 -4.30
N ARG A 2 16.01 24.94 -5.04
CA ARG A 2 15.97 24.63 -6.49
C ARG A 2 15.84 23.11 -6.66
N VAL A 3 14.85 22.65 -7.43
CA VAL A 3 14.69 21.24 -7.81
C VAL A 3 15.72 20.93 -8.91
N TRP A 4 16.48 19.86 -8.72
CA TRP A 4 17.41 19.30 -9.72
C TRP A 4 16.70 18.21 -10.54
N PRO A 5 17.25 17.80 -11.70
CA PRO A 5 16.54 16.89 -12.59
C PRO A 5 16.16 15.54 -11.97
N GLY A 6 16.99 15.00 -11.07
CA GLY A 6 16.76 13.68 -10.48
C GLY A 6 16.75 12.54 -11.50
N LYS A 7 16.09 11.44 -11.17
CA LYS A 7 15.99 10.21 -11.97
C LYS A 7 14.56 9.68 -11.96
N PRO A 8 14.07 9.10 -13.07
CA PRO A 8 12.73 8.51 -13.14
C PRO A 8 12.58 7.20 -12.37
N PHE A 9 13.70 6.56 -12.01
CA PHE A 9 13.71 5.30 -11.27
C PHE A 9 14.76 5.30 -10.16
N PRO A 10 14.51 4.58 -9.06
CA PRO A 10 13.24 3.89 -8.74
C PRO A 10 12.09 4.88 -8.48
N LEU A 11 10.85 4.36 -8.43
CA LEU A 11 9.67 5.16 -8.08
C LEU A 11 9.62 5.41 -6.56
N GLY A 12 8.95 6.51 -6.16
CA GLY A 12 8.92 6.99 -4.78
C GLY A 12 10.12 7.83 -4.38
N PRO A 13 10.25 8.18 -3.09
CA PRO A 13 11.40 8.89 -2.55
C PRO A 13 12.60 7.96 -2.34
N VAL A 14 13.79 8.38 -2.76
CA VAL A 14 15.07 7.73 -2.43
C VAL A 14 16.04 8.74 -1.88
N TRP A 15 16.41 8.57 -0.62
CA TRP A 15 17.44 9.35 0.03
C TRP A 15 18.82 8.73 -0.22
N ASP A 16 19.81 9.54 -0.58
CA ASP A 16 21.16 9.08 -0.95
C ASP A 16 22.27 9.56 0.00
N GLY A 17 21.91 10.18 1.14
CA GLY A 17 22.86 10.79 2.07
C GLY A 17 22.96 12.30 1.93
N GLU A 18 22.75 12.85 0.73
CA GLU A 18 22.90 14.28 0.45
C GLU A 18 21.55 14.98 0.18
N GLY A 19 20.56 14.22 -0.30
CA GLY A 19 19.24 14.72 -0.66
C GLY A 19 18.29 13.58 -1.01
N THR A 20 17.10 13.94 -1.49
CA THR A 20 16.09 12.95 -1.87
C THR A 20 15.69 13.10 -3.33
N ASN A 21 15.77 12.00 -4.08
CA ASN A 21 15.15 11.86 -5.39
C ASN A 21 13.69 11.48 -5.24
N PHE A 22 12.77 12.21 -5.85
CA PHE A 22 11.35 11.89 -5.90
C PHE A 22 10.97 11.49 -7.33
N SER A 23 10.16 10.44 -7.48
CA SER A 23 9.63 10.00 -8.77
C SER A 23 8.20 9.49 -8.63
N LEU A 24 7.27 10.04 -9.40
CA LEU A 24 5.85 9.72 -9.39
C LEU A 24 5.36 9.35 -10.79
N PHE A 25 4.74 8.18 -10.93
CA PHE A 25 4.10 7.78 -12.18
C PHE A 25 2.76 8.52 -12.35
N THR A 26 2.56 9.17 -13.51
CA THR A 26 1.24 9.58 -14.00
C THR A 26 1.31 9.85 -15.51
N GLN A 27 0.43 9.19 -16.25
CA GLN A 27 0.33 9.27 -17.70
C GLN A 27 -0.48 10.49 -18.14
N HIS A 28 -1.49 10.88 -17.36
CA HIS A 28 -2.47 11.89 -17.77
C HIS A 28 -2.34 13.24 -17.07
N ALA A 29 -1.46 13.39 -16.07
CA ALA A 29 -1.24 14.68 -15.42
C ALA A 29 -0.64 15.73 -16.36
N GLU A 30 -1.02 16.99 -16.12
CA GLU A 30 -0.52 18.18 -16.80
C GLU A 30 0.58 18.89 -15.99
N LYS A 31 0.55 18.75 -14.66
CA LYS A 31 1.58 19.27 -13.74
C LYS A 31 1.58 18.45 -12.45
N VAL A 32 2.77 18.21 -11.90
CA VAL A 32 2.95 17.57 -10.59
C VAL A 32 3.67 18.53 -9.64
N GLU A 33 3.11 18.74 -8.46
CA GLU A 33 3.72 19.49 -7.37
C GLU A 33 4.04 18.54 -6.22
N LEU A 34 5.32 18.45 -5.86
CA LEU A 34 5.79 17.86 -4.62
C LEU A 34 5.55 18.86 -3.48
N CYS A 35 4.83 18.43 -2.45
CA CYS A 35 4.47 19.25 -1.31
C CYS A 35 5.27 18.80 -0.08
N LEU A 36 6.16 19.64 0.44
CA LEU A 36 6.90 19.40 1.68
C LEU A 36 6.23 20.11 2.85
N PHE A 37 6.22 19.47 4.02
CA PHE A 37 5.62 20.01 5.24
C PHE A 37 6.67 20.18 6.33
N ASP A 38 6.67 21.35 6.98
CA ASP A 38 7.49 21.60 8.15
C ASP A 38 6.85 21.05 9.45
N ALA A 39 7.51 21.27 10.59
CA ALA A 39 7.02 20.84 11.90
C ALA A 39 5.72 21.52 12.32
N ASP A 40 5.45 22.74 11.82
CA ASP A 40 4.21 23.48 12.07
C ASP A 40 3.10 23.11 11.06
N GLY A 41 3.39 22.19 10.13
CA GLY A 41 2.47 21.77 9.09
C GLY A 41 2.34 22.76 7.93
N ARG A 42 3.24 23.73 7.80
CA ARG A 42 3.22 24.64 6.65
C ARG A 42 3.70 23.94 5.39
N GLU A 43 2.93 24.11 4.33
CA GLU A 43 3.18 23.49 3.03
C GLU A 43 4.12 24.36 2.18
N THR A 44 5.16 23.76 1.61
CA THR A 44 5.98 24.34 0.54
C THR A 44 5.89 23.46 -0.70
N ARG A 45 5.54 24.05 -1.85
CA ARG A 45 5.31 23.31 -3.11
C ARG A 45 6.48 23.47 -4.08
N HIS A 46 6.84 22.37 -4.70
CA HIS A 46 7.92 22.27 -5.69
C HIS A 46 7.39 21.59 -6.95
N VAL A 47 7.40 22.30 -8.08
CA VAL A 47 7.01 21.71 -9.37
C VAL A 47 8.08 20.72 -9.81
N LEU A 48 7.68 19.48 -10.13
CA LEU A 48 8.54 18.53 -10.82
C LEU A 48 8.45 18.81 -12.32
N THR A 49 9.56 19.19 -12.95
CA THR A 49 9.58 19.59 -14.37
C THR A 49 10.04 18.48 -15.30
N GLU A 50 10.81 17.51 -14.78
CA GLU A 50 11.34 16.43 -15.59
C GLU A 50 10.32 15.30 -15.71
N ARG A 51 10.18 14.78 -16.93
CA ARG A 51 9.26 13.67 -17.23
C ARG A 51 9.90 12.68 -18.18
N THR A 52 10.12 11.45 -17.72
CA THR A 52 10.68 10.36 -18.51
C THR A 52 9.82 9.10 -18.35
N ALA A 53 9.38 8.49 -19.45
CA ALA A 53 8.52 7.29 -19.42
C ALA A 53 7.27 7.43 -18.52
N PHE A 54 6.61 8.60 -18.59
CA PHE A 54 5.47 8.99 -17.75
C PHE A 54 5.75 9.14 -16.25
N ASN A 55 7.01 9.07 -15.83
CA ASN A 55 7.41 9.36 -14.45
C ASN A 55 7.85 10.81 -14.35
N TRP A 56 7.21 11.55 -13.45
CA TRP A 56 7.57 12.90 -13.07
C TRP A 56 8.59 12.84 -11.95
N HIS A 57 9.74 13.48 -12.13
CA HIS A 57 10.83 13.33 -11.18
C HIS A 57 11.59 14.63 -10.91
N GLY A 58 12.29 14.62 -9.78
CA GLY A 58 13.16 15.71 -9.36
C GLY A 58 13.95 15.34 -8.11
N TYR A 59 15.09 15.99 -7.92
CA TYR A 59 15.96 15.79 -6.78
C TYR A 59 16.05 17.07 -5.94
N LEU A 60 15.90 16.94 -4.63
CA LEU A 60 15.96 18.05 -3.68
C LEU A 60 17.15 17.85 -2.73
N PRO A 61 18.26 18.59 -2.93
CA PRO A 61 19.41 18.55 -2.03
C PRO A 61 19.03 18.99 -0.61
N GLY A 62 19.57 18.31 0.41
CA GLY A 62 19.35 18.64 1.82
C GLY A 62 18.01 18.18 2.40
N ILE A 63 17.15 17.56 1.60
CA ILE A 63 15.97 16.85 2.10
C ILE A 63 16.41 15.45 2.54
N GLY A 64 16.04 15.06 3.75
CA GLY A 64 16.46 13.79 4.34
C GLY A 64 15.34 13.04 5.06
N PRO A 65 15.67 11.91 5.70
CA PRO A 65 14.73 11.09 6.45
C PRO A 65 13.96 11.90 7.49
N GLY A 66 12.67 11.58 7.66
CA GLY A 66 11.73 12.33 8.50
C GLY A 66 11.03 13.49 7.79
N GLN A 67 11.46 13.88 6.58
CA GLN A 67 10.73 14.88 5.81
C GLN A 67 9.33 14.38 5.46
N ARG A 68 8.32 15.12 5.91
CA ARG A 68 6.90 14.90 5.60
C ARG A 68 6.59 15.48 4.22
N TYR A 69 5.92 14.71 3.36
CA TYR A 69 5.57 15.14 2.02
C TYR A 69 4.24 14.54 1.52
N GLY A 70 3.77 15.05 0.38
CA GLY A 70 2.68 14.52 -0.43
C GLY A 70 2.72 15.13 -1.83
N TYR A 71 1.71 14.87 -2.65
CA TYR A 71 1.62 15.44 -4.00
C TYR A 71 0.32 16.19 -4.24
N ARG A 72 0.37 17.20 -5.10
CA ARG A 72 -0.79 17.77 -5.78
C ARG A 72 -0.63 17.57 -7.27
N VAL A 73 -1.60 16.87 -7.86
CA VAL A 73 -1.53 16.47 -9.27
C VAL A 73 -2.62 17.21 -10.04
N HIS A 74 -2.20 17.92 -11.08
CA HIS A 74 -3.06 18.77 -11.90
C HIS A 74 -3.38 18.04 -13.20
N GLY A 75 -4.59 18.23 -13.70
CA GLY A 75 -5.05 17.71 -14.96
C GLY A 75 -6.54 17.99 -15.17
N CYS A 76 -7.10 17.39 -16.20
CA CYS A 76 -8.50 17.55 -16.55
C CYS A 76 -9.45 16.94 -15.50
N TRP A 77 -10.41 17.74 -15.02
CA TRP A 77 -11.60 17.26 -14.31
C TRP A 77 -12.72 17.03 -15.33
N ALA A 78 -12.97 15.78 -15.65
CA ALA A 78 -14.09 15.32 -16.47
C ALA A 78 -14.54 13.93 -15.98
N PRO A 79 -15.23 13.86 -14.83
CA PRO A 79 -15.64 12.60 -14.20
C PRO A 79 -16.45 11.69 -15.12
N GLU A 80 -17.26 12.24 -16.03
CA GLU A 80 -18.01 11.47 -17.02
C GLU A 80 -17.10 10.62 -17.93
N HIS A 81 -15.86 11.08 -18.12
CA HIS A 81 -14.81 10.42 -18.90
C HIS A 81 -13.76 9.74 -18.01
N GLY A 82 -14.05 9.56 -16.72
CA GLY A 82 -13.15 8.95 -15.73
C GLY A 82 -11.93 9.80 -15.36
N ARG A 83 -11.83 11.05 -15.83
CA ARG A 83 -10.73 11.96 -15.47
C ARG A 83 -11.09 12.72 -14.20
N ARG A 84 -10.36 12.49 -13.12
CA ARG A 84 -10.69 12.98 -11.78
C ARG A 84 -9.58 13.80 -11.13
N PHE A 85 -8.75 14.51 -11.90
CA PHE A 85 -7.67 15.32 -11.32
C PHE A 85 -8.22 16.48 -10.50
N ASN A 86 -7.81 16.57 -9.23
CA ASN A 86 -8.17 17.67 -8.34
C ASN A 86 -6.95 18.10 -7.49
N PRO A 87 -6.26 19.19 -7.86
CA PRO A 87 -5.05 19.62 -7.15
C PRO A 87 -5.33 20.26 -5.78
N CYS A 88 -6.60 20.52 -5.43
CA CYS A 88 -6.98 20.94 -4.08
C CYS A 88 -6.85 19.79 -3.08
N LYS A 89 -6.85 18.54 -3.54
CA LYS A 89 -6.65 17.35 -2.72
C LYS A 89 -5.17 16.97 -2.64
N LEU A 90 -4.67 16.79 -1.43
CA LEU A 90 -3.33 16.30 -1.15
C LEU A 90 -3.31 14.78 -1.30
N LEU A 91 -2.32 14.27 -2.01
CA LEU A 91 -2.23 12.85 -2.36
C LEU A 91 -1.04 12.18 -1.68
N ILE A 92 -1.28 10.99 -1.13
CA ILE A 92 -0.27 10.09 -0.58
C ILE A 92 0.50 9.46 -1.73
N ASP A 93 1.83 9.42 -1.63
CA ASP A 93 2.68 8.73 -2.62
C ASP A 93 2.39 7.21 -2.62
N PRO A 94 2.01 6.61 -3.77
CA PRO A 94 1.83 5.17 -3.91
C PRO A 94 3.04 4.33 -3.52
N TYR A 95 4.24 4.92 -3.61
CA TYR A 95 5.53 4.33 -3.25
C TYR A 95 6.05 4.80 -1.88
N ALA A 96 5.22 5.47 -1.08
CA ALA A 96 5.60 5.78 0.30
C ALA A 96 5.89 4.50 1.08
N LYS A 97 7.07 4.45 1.72
CA LYS A 97 7.47 3.37 2.63
C LYS A 97 7.07 3.65 4.09
N SER A 98 6.71 4.89 4.40
CA SER A 98 6.18 5.30 5.71
C SER A 98 5.12 6.38 5.51
N ILE A 99 4.04 6.29 6.27
CA ILE A 99 2.90 7.20 6.29
C ILE A 99 2.59 7.53 7.75
N GLU A 100 2.44 8.82 8.07
CA GLU A 100 2.43 9.36 9.45
C GLU A 100 1.31 8.82 10.36
N GLY A 101 0.20 8.35 9.79
CA GLY A 101 -0.95 7.89 10.58
C GLY A 101 -2.24 7.82 9.78
N PRO A 102 -3.40 7.77 10.46
CA PRO A 102 -4.69 7.62 9.79
C PRO A 102 -5.15 8.91 9.10
N VAL A 103 -6.12 8.76 8.21
CA VAL A 103 -6.89 9.89 7.67
C VAL A 103 -7.73 10.51 8.79
N LEU A 104 -7.62 11.82 8.96
CA LEU A 104 -8.35 12.58 9.97
C LEU A 104 -9.63 13.17 9.36
N TRP A 105 -10.59 12.31 9.07
CA TRP A 105 -11.84 12.61 8.35
C TRP A 105 -12.61 13.85 8.84
N ALA A 106 -12.51 14.19 10.13
CA ALA A 106 -13.19 15.34 10.72
C ALA A 106 -12.49 16.69 10.45
N ARG A 107 -11.29 16.70 9.88
CA ARG A 107 -10.48 17.94 9.71
C ARG A 107 -10.71 18.64 8.37
N ALA A 108 -11.12 17.92 7.33
CA ALA A 108 -11.40 18.49 6.02
C ALA A 108 -12.20 17.51 5.13
N ASN A 109 -12.80 18.04 4.05
CA ASN A 109 -13.47 17.24 3.04
C ASN A 109 -12.47 16.54 2.11
N THR A 110 -12.27 15.23 2.31
CA THR A 110 -11.40 14.38 1.47
C THR A 110 -12.10 13.86 0.20
N LEU A 111 -13.37 14.20 0.00
CA LEU A 111 -14.08 13.87 -1.23
C LEU A 111 -13.66 14.88 -2.30
N PRO A 112 -13.34 14.46 -3.54
CA PRO A 112 -12.92 15.37 -4.60
C PRO A 112 -14.09 16.16 -5.21
N TYR A 113 -15.29 16.00 -4.64
CA TYR A 113 -16.56 16.50 -5.14
C TYR A 113 -17.46 17.01 -4.01
N VAL A 114 -18.45 17.84 -4.35
CA VAL A 114 -19.40 18.40 -3.38
C VAL A 114 -20.46 17.35 -3.03
N PRO A 115 -20.60 16.93 -1.76
CA PRO A 115 -21.57 15.90 -1.40
C PRO A 115 -23.02 16.39 -1.59
N GLY A 116 -23.86 15.61 -2.27
CA GLY A 116 -25.26 16.02 -2.45
C GLY A 116 -26.05 15.26 -3.52
N GLY A 117 -26.38 13.99 -3.27
CA GLY A 117 -27.22 13.18 -4.17
C GLY A 117 -26.42 12.20 -5.06
N PRO A 118 -27.09 11.53 -6.01
CA PRO A 118 -26.48 10.45 -6.79
C PRO A 118 -25.46 10.92 -7.82
N ASP A 119 -25.51 12.19 -8.24
CA ASP A 119 -24.58 12.79 -9.21
C ASP A 119 -23.55 13.72 -8.57
N ALA A 120 -23.36 13.60 -7.26
CA ALA A 120 -22.43 14.43 -6.50
C ALA A 120 -21.01 14.40 -7.06
N ASP A 121 -20.54 13.26 -7.58
CA ASP A 121 -19.18 13.08 -8.10
C ASP A 121 -18.85 13.87 -9.37
N LEU A 122 -19.82 14.57 -9.96
CA LEU A 122 -19.63 15.44 -11.14
C LEU A 122 -19.19 16.85 -10.75
N GLU A 123 -19.64 17.35 -9.60
CA GLU A 123 -19.34 18.70 -9.12
C GLU A 123 -18.03 18.70 -8.34
N ARG A 124 -16.97 19.29 -8.88
CA ARG A 124 -15.66 19.34 -8.23
C ARG A 124 -15.71 20.16 -6.94
N ASP A 125 -15.11 19.62 -5.88
CA ASP A 125 -14.87 20.35 -4.63
C ASP A 125 -13.48 21.00 -4.69
N ASP A 126 -13.43 22.31 -4.42
CA ASP A 126 -12.19 23.10 -4.47
C ASP A 126 -11.55 23.33 -3.09
N GLU A 127 -12.03 22.67 -2.02
CA GLU A 127 -11.49 22.81 -0.67
C GLU A 127 -10.17 22.03 -0.49
N ASP A 128 -9.25 22.60 0.30
CA ASP A 128 -8.00 21.94 0.67
C ASP A 128 -8.23 20.91 1.79
N ASP A 129 -7.70 19.70 1.61
CA ASP A 129 -7.81 18.60 2.56
C ASP A 129 -6.50 18.26 3.27
N ALA A 130 -5.43 19.04 3.06
CA ALA A 130 -4.11 18.75 3.58
C ALA A 130 -4.07 18.56 5.12
N THR A 131 -5.02 19.11 5.88
CA THR A 131 -5.12 18.91 7.33
C THR A 131 -5.71 17.56 7.73
N ALA A 132 -6.41 16.88 6.82
CA ALA A 132 -7.01 15.56 7.00
C ALA A 132 -6.12 14.41 6.48
N ILE A 133 -5.39 14.64 5.38
CA ILE A 133 -4.58 13.60 4.72
C ILE A 133 -3.27 13.35 5.48
N PRO A 134 -2.91 12.10 5.84
CA PRO A 134 -1.63 11.81 6.46
C PRO A 134 -0.49 12.04 5.47
N LYS A 135 0.67 12.47 5.98
CA LYS A 135 1.83 12.74 5.11
C LYS A 135 2.61 11.46 4.89
N SER A 136 3.10 11.28 3.67
CA SER A 136 4.17 10.35 3.38
C SER A 136 5.46 10.85 4.04
N ILE A 137 6.34 9.93 4.45
CA ILE A 137 7.58 10.26 5.15
C ILE A 137 8.76 9.70 4.34
N VAL A 138 9.76 10.56 4.05
CA VAL A 138 11.04 10.10 3.51
C VAL A 138 11.74 9.28 4.60
N ILE A 139 12.24 8.10 4.27
CA ILE A 139 12.92 7.23 5.22
C ILE A 139 14.39 7.03 4.84
N ASP A 140 15.17 6.59 5.82
CA ASP A 140 16.41 5.88 5.59
C ASP A 140 16.09 4.38 5.63
N ASP A 141 16.29 3.70 4.51
CA ASP A 141 16.02 2.27 4.38
C ASP A 141 17.02 1.38 5.15
N SER A 142 18.13 1.95 5.61
CA SER A 142 19.21 1.18 6.25
C SER A 142 18.73 0.46 7.51
N PHE A 143 19.04 -0.83 7.59
CA PHE A 143 18.72 -1.67 8.73
C PHE A 143 19.77 -2.76 8.87
N ASP A 144 20.34 -2.90 10.07
CA ASP A 144 21.30 -3.98 10.34
C ASP A 144 20.54 -5.28 10.61
N TRP A 145 20.55 -6.18 9.65
CA TRP A 145 19.96 -7.52 9.76
C TRP A 145 20.80 -8.50 10.58
N GLU A 146 22.01 -8.13 11.04
CA GLU A 146 22.93 -8.99 11.81
C GLU A 146 23.12 -10.39 11.17
N GLY A 147 23.15 -10.45 9.84
CA GLY A 147 23.34 -11.68 9.07
C GLY A 147 22.10 -12.56 8.89
N ASP A 148 20.91 -12.05 9.22
CA ASP A 148 19.62 -12.71 8.98
C ASP A 148 19.43 -13.14 7.52
N ARG A 149 18.71 -14.26 7.33
CA ARG A 149 18.39 -14.86 6.03
C ARG A 149 17.01 -15.51 6.11
N HIS A 150 16.34 -15.62 4.97
CA HIS A 150 15.13 -16.43 4.81
C HIS A 150 15.34 -17.86 5.35
N LEU A 151 14.34 -18.36 6.06
CA LEU A 151 14.43 -19.68 6.71
C LEU A 151 14.20 -20.83 5.73
N GLU A 152 13.44 -20.59 4.67
CA GLU A 152 13.15 -21.55 3.60
C GLU A 152 12.60 -22.89 4.14
N THR A 153 11.71 -22.83 5.13
CA THR A 153 11.07 -24.02 5.69
C THR A 153 10.33 -24.76 4.58
N PRO A 154 10.60 -26.05 4.31
CA PRO A 154 9.93 -26.78 3.24
C PRO A 154 8.40 -26.80 3.45
N TRP A 155 7.63 -26.73 2.35
CA TRP A 155 6.16 -26.75 2.40
C TRP A 155 5.57 -27.92 3.19
N HIS A 156 6.19 -29.10 3.13
CA HIS A 156 5.72 -30.29 3.85
C HIS A 156 6.03 -30.27 5.36
N GLU A 157 6.83 -29.32 5.82
CA GLU A 157 7.13 -29.06 7.24
C GLU A 157 6.46 -27.75 7.73
N THR A 158 5.76 -27.04 6.83
CA THR A 158 5.14 -25.75 7.13
C THR A 158 3.85 -25.93 7.94
N VAL A 159 3.74 -25.20 9.05
CA VAL A 159 2.54 -25.06 9.88
C VAL A 159 2.28 -23.57 10.05
N ILE A 160 1.25 -23.07 9.37
CA ILE A 160 0.90 -21.65 9.31
C ILE A 160 0.04 -21.28 10.52
N TYR A 161 0.35 -20.14 11.14
CA TYR A 161 -0.43 -19.52 12.22
C TYR A 161 -0.91 -18.14 11.78
N GLU A 162 -2.17 -18.05 11.35
CA GLU A 162 -2.81 -16.78 11.02
C GLU A 162 -3.00 -15.95 12.29
N VAL A 163 -2.51 -14.70 12.26
CA VAL A 163 -2.48 -13.84 13.44
C VAL A 163 -2.66 -12.37 13.09
N HIS A 164 -3.43 -11.68 13.93
CA HIS A 164 -3.57 -10.23 13.85
C HIS A 164 -2.53 -9.55 14.76
N VAL A 165 -1.67 -8.69 14.21
CA VAL A 165 -0.60 -7.99 14.95
C VAL A 165 -1.10 -7.35 16.25
N LYS A 166 -2.16 -6.53 16.15
CA LYS A 166 -2.83 -5.92 17.32
C LYS A 166 -3.42 -6.96 18.27
N GLY A 167 -4.35 -7.79 17.79
CA GLY A 167 -5.11 -8.71 18.64
C GLY A 167 -4.24 -9.66 19.46
N PHE A 168 -3.15 -10.15 18.87
CA PHE A 168 -2.30 -11.18 19.44
C PHE A 168 -1.73 -10.81 20.80
N THR A 169 -1.24 -9.58 20.95
CA THR A 169 -0.57 -9.14 22.18
C THR A 169 -1.33 -8.06 22.94
N LYS A 170 -2.49 -7.58 22.45
CA LYS A 170 -3.17 -6.43 23.06
C LYS A 170 -3.56 -6.66 24.52
N GLN A 171 -3.94 -7.90 24.87
CA GLN A 171 -4.36 -8.31 26.22
C GLN A 171 -3.32 -9.21 26.90
N LEU A 172 -2.13 -9.38 26.32
CA LEU A 172 -1.10 -10.26 26.87
C LEU A 172 -0.33 -9.52 27.98
N GLU A 173 -0.68 -9.78 29.24
CA GLU A 173 -0.17 -9.03 30.39
C GLU A 173 1.35 -9.12 30.58
N SER A 174 1.95 -10.23 30.14
CA SER A 174 3.40 -10.45 30.17
C SER A 174 4.17 -9.56 29.19
N VAL A 175 3.50 -8.95 28.21
CA VAL A 175 4.08 -7.93 27.33
C VAL A 175 3.94 -6.55 27.98
N ARG A 176 4.99 -5.74 27.89
CA ARG A 176 5.00 -4.36 28.40
C ARG A 176 3.87 -3.55 27.77
N GLU A 177 3.12 -2.80 28.57
CA GLU A 177 1.83 -2.21 28.18
C GLU A 177 1.89 -1.34 26.90
N ASP A 178 2.95 -0.54 26.75
CA ASP A 178 3.22 0.32 25.60
C ASP A 178 3.58 -0.45 24.31
N LEU A 179 3.94 -1.73 24.42
CA LEU A 179 4.22 -2.61 23.26
C LEU A 179 3.02 -3.47 22.87
N ARG A 180 1.97 -3.54 23.69
CA ARG A 180 0.83 -4.44 23.46
C ARG A 180 0.06 -4.08 22.19
N GLY A 181 -0.04 -5.04 21.29
CA GLY A 181 -0.72 -4.92 20.00
C GLY A 181 0.08 -4.17 18.94
N THR A 182 1.41 -4.29 19.00
CA THR A 182 2.34 -3.67 18.05
C THR A 182 3.29 -4.71 17.46
N TYR A 183 4.05 -4.35 16.43
CA TYR A 183 5.13 -5.16 15.87
C TYR A 183 6.15 -5.53 16.95
N ALA A 184 6.58 -4.56 17.78
CA ALA A 184 7.46 -4.82 18.91
C ALA A 184 6.84 -5.74 19.98
N GLY A 185 5.53 -5.68 20.17
CA GLY A 185 4.79 -6.60 21.04
C GLY A 185 4.83 -8.03 20.53
N LEU A 186 4.59 -8.24 19.24
CA LEU A 186 4.68 -9.56 18.60
C LEU A 186 6.10 -10.13 18.64
N ALA A 187 7.11 -9.25 18.53
CA ALA A 187 8.53 -9.59 18.64
C ALA A 187 9.04 -9.84 20.08
N SER A 188 8.18 -9.70 21.09
CA SER A 188 8.58 -9.80 22.49
C SER A 188 8.80 -11.26 22.93
N GLU A 189 9.68 -11.47 23.92
CA GLU A 189 9.98 -12.82 24.42
C GLU A 189 8.74 -13.63 24.84
N PRO A 190 7.73 -13.08 25.55
CA PRO A 190 6.52 -13.84 25.87
C PRO A 190 5.75 -14.32 24.63
N ALA A 191 5.67 -13.48 23.58
CA ALA A 191 5.00 -13.82 22.34
C ALA A 191 5.78 -14.88 21.55
N LEU A 192 7.09 -14.72 21.40
CA LEU A 192 7.96 -15.67 20.73
C LEU A 192 8.07 -17.01 21.47
N ALA A 193 8.11 -17.00 22.80
CA ALA A 193 8.08 -18.21 23.61
C ALA A 193 6.79 -19.01 23.39
N TYR A 194 5.64 -18.34 23.35
CA TYR A 194 4.36 -18.98 23.05
C TYR A 194 4.36 -19.62 21.66
N LEU A 195 4.77 -18.89 20.62
CA LEU A 195 4.78 -19.42 19.25
C LEU A 195 5.72 -20.63 19.12
N ARG A 196 6.89 -20.60 19.79
CA ARG A 196 7.82 -21.75 19.83
C ARG A 196 7.22 -22.95 20.55
N GLU A 197 6.56 -22.74 21.69
CA GLU A 197 5.89 -23.80 22.44
C GLU A 197 4.74 -24.42 21.64
N LEU A 198 3.99 -23.59 20.91
CA LEU A 198 2.91 -24.05 20.03
C LEU A 198 3.45 -24.90 18.86
N GLY A 199 4.68 -24.68 18.43
CA GLY A 199 5.37 -25.47 17.41
C GLY A 199 5.00 -25.08 15.97
N VAL A 200 4.54 -23.84 15.75
CA VAL A 200 4.27 -23.30 14.40
C VAL A 200 5.58 -22.89 13.73
N THR A 201 5.62 -22.95 12.40
CA THR A 201 6.84 -22.65 11.62
C THR A 201 6.72 -21.40 10.75
N ALA A 202 5.49 -20.92 10.52
CA ALA A 202 5.24 -19.66 9.85
C ALA A 202 4.11 -18.89 10.55
N VAL A 203 4.26 -17.57 10.67
CA VAL A 203 3.16 -16.67 11.04
C VAL A 203 2.63 -15.99 9.80
N GLU A 204 1.31 -16.09 9.58
CA GLU A 204 0.63 -15.34 8.52
C GLU A 204 -0.03 -14.12 9.15
N LEU A 205 0.52 -12.94 8.87
CA LEU A 205 0.00 -11.70 9.41
C LEU A 205 -1.19 -11.24 8.58
N LEU A 206 -2.32 -10.97 9.25
CA LEU A 206 -3.39 -10.16 8.67
C LEU A 206 -2.82 -8.82 8.13
N PRO A 207 -3.51 -8.16 7.17
CA PRO A 207 -2.95 -7.08 6.39
C PRO A 207 -2.13 -6.05 7.17
N ILE A 208 -0.87 -5.88 6.74
CA ILE A 208 0.06 -4.90 7.31
C ILE A 208 0.33 -3.71 6.39
N HIS A 209 -0.13 -3.73 5.14
CA HIS A 209 -0.08 -2.53 4.29
C HIS A 209 -0.80 -1.38 5.00
N HIS A 210 -0.34 -0.16 4.78
CA HIS A 210 -0.97 0.99 5.40
C HIS A 210 -2.38 1.17 4.83
N ILE A 211 -3.37 1.20 5.72
CA ILE A 211 -4.78 1.34 5.38
C ILE A 211 -5.29 2.77 5.57
N ALA A 212 -6.47 3.04 5.01
CA ALA A 212 -7.33 4.11 5.47
C ALA A 212 -8.65 3.49 5.96
N ASP A 213 -9.07 3.82 7.18
CA ASP A 213 -10.38 3.41 7.69
C ASP A 213 -11.48 3.92 6.76
N GLU A 214 -12.44 3.09 6.39
CA GLU A 214 -13.52 3.54 5.51
C GLU A 214 -14.32 4.67 6.18
N GLN A 215 -14.63 5.73 5.41
CA GLN A 215 -15.32 6.92 5.92
C GLN A 215 -16.63 6.57 6.65
N HIS A 216 -17.35 5.53 6.20
CA HIS A 216 -18.60 5.09 6.83
C HIS A 216 -18.40 4.39 8.18
N LEU A 217 -17.24 3.77 8.44
CA LEU A 217 -16.87 3.26 9.75
C LEU A 217 -16.49 4.41 10.67
N ALA A 218 -15.65 5.33 10.18
CA ALA A 218 -15.23 6.51 10.94
C ALA A 218 -16.44 7.37 11.37
N ALA A 219 -17.44 7.55 10.49
CA ALA A 219 -18.69 8.25 10.80
C ALA A 219 -19.52 7.60 11.92
N LYS A 220 -19.30 6.30 12.19
CA LYS A 220 -19.93 5.54 13.27
C LYS A 220 -19.04 5.42 14.52
N GLY A 221 -17.86 6.05 14.52
CA GLY A 221 -16.87 5.88 15.59
C GLY A 221 -16.24 4.48 15.61
N LEU A 222 -16.28 3.76 14.48
CA LEU A 222 -15.65 2.47 14.28
C LEU A 222 -14.33 2.62 13.51
N SER A 223 -13.49 1.59 13.56
CA SER A 223 -12.24 1.48 12.80
C SER A 223 -12.21 0.17 12.04
N ASN A 224 -11.46 0.11 10.94
CA ASN A 224 -11.18 -1.13 10.24
C ASN A 224 -10.15 -1.92 11.07
N TYR A 225 -10.62 -3.00 11.70
CA TYR A 225 -9.76 -3.84 12.53
C TYR A 225 -8.84 -4.70 11.66
N TRP A 226 -9.41 -5.45 10.71
CA TRP A 226 -8.66 -6.43 9.92
C TRP A 226 -7.62 -5.81 8.97
N GLY A 227 -7.93 -4.65 8.39
CA GLY A 227 -7.02 -3.93 7.50
C GLY A 227 -7.10 -4.30 6.01
N TYR A 228 -8.16 -4.98 5.56
CA TYR A 228 -8.40 -5.22 4.12
C TYR A 228 -8.91 -3.96 3.41
N SER A 229 -8.12 -2.88 3.44
CA SER A 229 -8.45 -1.57 2.85
C SER A 229 -7.17 -0.76 2.62
N SER A 230 -6.27 -1.29 1.78
CA SER A 230 -4.93 -0.75 1.58
C SER A 230 -4.94 0.59 0.84
N ILE A 231 -4.04 1.50 1.24
CA ILE A 231 -3.74 2.76 0.53
C ILE A 231 -2.23 2.99 0.32
N GLY A 232 -1.37 2.39 1.17
CA GLY A 232 0.09 2.43 1.02
C GLY A 232 0.66 1.03 0.90
N TYR A 233 0.95 0.59 -0.33
CA TYR A 233 1.40 -0.78 -0.58
C TYR A 233 2.82 -1.05 -0.09
N LEU A 234 3.70 -0.06 0.06
CA LEU A 234 5.06 -0.27 0.54
C LEU A 234 5.25 0.15 2.01
N ALA A 235 4.20 0.67 2.65
CA ALA A 235 4.27 1.16 4.02
C ALA A 235 3.63 0.15 4.98
N PRO A 236 4.35 -0.30 6.02
CA PRO A 236 3.71 -0.95 7.17
C PRO A 236 2.67 -0.02 7.82
N HIS A 237 1.62 -0.60 8.38
CA HIS A 237 0.54 0.17 9.00
C HIS A 237 1.02 0.86 10.28
N ALA A 238 0.96 2.19 10.31
CA ALA A 238 1.58 2.99 11.36
C ALA A 238 1.00 2.71 12.76
N ALA A 239 -0.30 2.39 12.85
CA ALA A 239 -0.95 2.12 14.13
C ALA A 239 -0.50 0.80 14.79
N TYR A 240 0.27 -0.03 14.07
CA TYR A 240 0.90 -1.23 14.61
C TYR A 240 2.32 -0.98 15.11
N ALA A 241 2.85 0.24 15.04
CA ALA A 241 4.15 0.58 15.60
C ALA A 241 4.04 1.24 16.98
N ALA A 242 4.86 0.84 17.93
CA ALA A 242 4.99 1.47 19.23
C ALA A 242 5.88 2.73 19.20
N THR A 243 6.89 2.75 18.32
CA THR A 243 7.99 3.73 18.33
C THR A 243 7.80 4.93 17.41
N GLY A 244 6.78 4.91 16.55
CA GLY A 244 6.59 5.90 15.49
C GLY A 244 7.50 5.72 14.27
N ASP A 245 8.39 4.73 14.28
CA ASP A 245 9.15 4.26 13.11
C ASP A 245 8.66 2.86 12.73
N GLN A 246 7.56 2.81 11.98
CA GLN A 246 6.90 1.56 11.65
C GLN A 246 7.75 0.65 10.75
N VAL A 247 8.69 1.21 9.98
CA VAL A 247 9.53 0.43 9.08
C VAL A 247 10.59 -0.30 9.87
N ARG A 248 11.33 0.40 10.72
CA ARG A 248 12.35 -0.24 11.57
C ARG A 248 11.73 -1.22 12.56
N GLU A 249 10.57 -0.89 13.12
CA GLU A 249 9.90 -1.79 14.06
C GLU A 249 9.39 -3.06 13.37
N PHE A 250 8.85 -2.96 12.16
CA PHE A 250 8.46 -4.11 11.35
C PHE A 250 9.67 -5.00 10.99
N LYS A 251 10.76 -4.41 10.48
CA LYS A 251 12.01 -5.16 10.19
C LYS A 251 12.56 -5.84 11.46
N GLY A 252 12.50 -5.15 12.60
CA GLY A 252 12.87 -5.70 13.90
C GLY A 252 12.02 -6.91 14.32
N MET A 253 10.72 -6.87 14.04
CA MET A 253 9.81 -7.99 14.30
C MET A 253 10.14 -9.20 13.40
N VAL A 254 10.32 -8.99 12.09
CA VAL A 254 10.69 -10.07 11.16
C VAL A 254 11.99 -10.73 11.62
N LYS A 255 13.02 -9.92 11.91
CA LYS A 255 14.30 -10.41 12.42
C LYS A 255 14.16 -11.24 13.71
N ALA A 256 13.29 -10.82 14.62
CA ALA A 256 13.04 -11.54 15.88
C ALA A 256 12.33 -12.88 15.65
N LEU A 257 11.36 -12.92 14.72
CA LEU A 257 10.68 -14.15 14.30
C LEU A 257 11.64 -15.13 13.62
N HIS A 258 12.49 -14.65 12.72
CA HIS A 258 13.51 -15.47 12.06
C HIS A 258 14.48 -16.09 13.07
N ARG A 259 14.94 -15.30 14.05
CA ARG A 259 15.78 -15.81 15.16
C ARG A 259 15.07 -16.87 16.01
N ALA A 260 13.74 -16.82 16.08
CA ALA A 260 12.92 -17.82 16.75
C ALA A 260 12.59 -19.03 15.85
N GLY A 261 13.06 -19.04 14.58
CA GLY A 261 12.81 -20.10 13.61
C GLY A 261 11.42 -20.06 12.98
N MET A 262 10.82 -18.86 12.87
CA MET A 262 9.50 -18.67 12.27
C MET A 262 9.59 -17.80 11.02
N GLU A 263 8.99 -18.29 9.93
CA GLU A 263 8.79 -17.52 8.72
C GLU A 263 7.69 -16.47 8.89
N VAL A 264 7.75 -15.41 8.09
CA VAL A 264 6.74 -14.36 8.03
C VAL A 264 6.07 -14.37 6.66
N ILE A 265 4.77 -14.65 6.65
CA ILE A 265 3.90 -14.56 5.49
C ILE A 265 3.00 -13.34 5.68
N LEU A 266 2.84 -12.53 4.63
CA LEU A 266 1.96 -11.37 4.66
C LEU A 266 0.66 -11.64 3.90
N ASP A 267 -0.48 -11.41 4.54
CA ASP A 267 -1.73 -11.23 3.82
C ASP A 267 -1.72 -9.89 3.08
N VAL A 268 -1.85 -9.94 1.76
CA VAL A 268 -1.71 -8.80 0.85
C VAL A 268 -2.96 -8.56 0.02
N VAL A 269 -3.40 -7.30 0.03
CA VAL A 269 -4.57 -6.82 -0.70
C VAL A 269 -4.11 -5.95 -1.86
N TYR A 270 -4.00 -6.51 -3.06
CA TYR A 270 -3.69 -5.77 -4.29
C TYR A 270 -4.90 -5.61 -5.22
N ASN A 271 -6.02 -6.27 -4.90
CA ASN A 271 -7.18 -6.33 -5.78
C ASN A 271 -8.04 -5.05 -5.74
N HIS A 272 -8.04 -4.32 -4.61
CA HIS A 272 -8.75 -3.04 -4.43
C HIS A 272 -7.97 -2.06 -3.55
N THR A 273 -8.55 -0.87 -3.33
CA THR A 273 -7.98 0.20 -2.50
C THR A 273 -9.04 0.82 -1.59
N ALA A 274 -8.60 1.54 -0.55
CA ALA A 274 -9.46 2.30 0.36
C ALA A 274 -10.21 3.49 -0.28
N GLU A 275 -9.93 3.83 -1.55
CA GLU A 275 -10.58 4.97 -2.23
C GLU A 275 -11.99 4.65 -2.74
N GLY A 276 -12.45 3.40 -2.60
CA GLY A 276 -13.80 2.97 -2.96
C GLY A 276 -14.20 3.31 -4.40
N ASN A 277 -15.50 3.51 -4.62
CA ASN A 277 -16.05 3.82 -5.93
C ASN A 277 -15.98 5.33 -6.26
N HIS A 278 -16.79 5.78 -7.23
CA HIS A 278 -16.94 7.18 -7.63
C HIS A 278 -17.37 8.12 -6.50
N LEU A 279 -18.06 7.61 -5.47
CA LEU A 279 -18.47 8.35 -4.26
C LEU A 279 -17.51 8.12 -3.08
N GLY A 280 -16.35 7.51 -3.34
CA GLY A 280 -15.30 7.38 -2.34
C GLY A 280 -14.35 8.58 -2.32
N PRO A 281 -13.45 8.63 -1.32
CA PRO A 281 -12.51 9.73 -1.15
C PRO A 281 -11.45 9.76 -2.26
N MET A 282 -10.66 10.85 -2.25
CA MET A 282 -9.44 10.99 -3.01
C MET A 282 -8.27 11.14 -2.04
N LEU A 283 -7.46 10.09 -1.95
CA LEU A 283 -6.35 9.95 -1.02
C LEU A 283 -5.02 9.73 -1.75
N SER A 284 -5.03 9.04 -2.90
CA SER A 284 -3.82 8.67 -3.63
C SER A 284 -4.13 8.45 -5.12
N PHE A 285 -4.30 7.19 -5.54
CA PHE A 285 -4.39 6.72 -6.92
C PHE A 285 -5.42 7.46 -7.77
N LYS A 286 -6.62 7.73 -7.23
CA LYS A 286 -7.72 8.42 -7.90
C LYS A 286 -7.32 9.82 -8.36
N GLY A 287 -6.56 10.54 -7.54
CA GLY A 287 -6.05 11.88 -7.85
C GLY A 287 -4.79 11.88 -8.70
N ILE A 288 -3.99 10.82 -8.64
CA ILE A 288 -2.70 10.71 -9.37
C ILE A 288 -2.93 10.31 -10.83
N ASP A 289 -3.71 9.26 -11.07
CA ASP A 289 -4.08 8.84 -12.43
C ASP A 289 -5.23 7.80 -12.41
N ASN A 290 -6.47 8.27 -12.25
CA ASN A 290 -7.64 7.40 -12.09
C ASN A 290 -7.78 6.32 -13.18
N LEU A 291 -7.57 6.68 -14.45
CA LEU A 291 -7.75 5.78 -15.59
C LEU A 291 -6.62 4.75 -15.72
N SER A 292 -5.42 5.05 -15.21
CA SER A 292 -4.34 4.09 -15.17
C SER A 292 -4.51 3.10 -14.01
N TYR A 293 -4.81 3.59 -12.80
CA TYR A 293 -4.85 2.76 -11.59
C TYR A 293 -6.08 1.88 -11.45
N TYR A 294 -7.25 2.33 -11.93
CA TYR A 294 -8.51 1.62 -11.72
C TYR A 294 -9.12 1.09 -13.00
N ARG A 295 -9.83 -0.03 -12.87
CA ARG A 295 -10.73 -0.50 -13.92
C ARG A 295 -11.99 0.35 -13.93
N THR A 296 -12.23 1.04 -15.04
CA THR A 296 -13.47 1.78 -15.27
C THR A 296 -14.39 1.04 -16.21
N VAL A 297 -15.71 1.24 -16.07
CA VAL A 297 -16.69 0.65 -16.99
C VAL A 297 -16.48 1.21 -18.39
N ALA A 298 -16.30 0.35 -19.40
CA ALA A 298 -15.87 0.75 -20.75
C ALA A 298 -16.74 1.84 -21.38
N ASP A 299 -18.07 1.67 -21.33
CA ASP A 299 -19.03 2.61 -21.91
C ASP A 299 -19.47 3.74 -20.95
N ALA A 300 -19.00 3.69 -19.70
CA ALA A 300 -19.33 4.67 -18.67
C ALA A 300 -18.15 4.86 -17.70
N PRO A 301 -17.00 5.41 -18.17
CA PRO A 301 -15.75 5.44 -17.41
C PRO A 301 -15.81 6.33 -16.15
N ARG A 302 -16.92 7.03 -15.94
CA ARG A 302 -17.33 7.60 -14.65
C ARG A 302 -17.34 6.58 -13.52
N PHE A 303 -17.78 5.36 -13.80
CA PHE A 303 -17.97 4.29 -12.84
C PHE A 303 -16.85 3.25 -12.89
N TYR A 304 -16.73 2.51 -11.79
CA TYR A 304 -15.67 1.54 -11.55
C TYR A 304 -16.20 0.13 -11.76
N VAL A 305 -15.35 -0.75 -12.29
CA VAL A 305 -15.63 -2.19 -12.29
C VAL A 305 -15.28 -2.73 -10.90
N ASP A 306 -16.20 -3.47 -10.30
CA ASP A 306 -16.05 -3.98 -8.94
C ASP A 306 -16.15 -5.52 -8.93
N TYR A 307 -14.99 -6.17 -8.97
CA TYR A 307 -14.87 -7.62 -8.79
C TYR A 307 -14.60 -8.02 -7.34
N THR A 308 -14.48 -7.04 -6.44
CA THR A 308 -14.00 -7.23 -5.07
C THR A 308 -15.11 -7.01 -4.04
N GLY A 309 -16.17 -6.30 -4.41
CA GLY A 309 -17.28 -5.91 -3.55
C GLY A 309 -16.97 -4.68 -2.69
N THR A 310 -15.88 -3.96 -2.98
CA THR A 310 -15.37 -2.84 -2.17
C THR A 310 -15.49 -1.48 -2.88
N GLY A 311 -16.08 -1.46 -4.07
CA GLY A 311 -16.35 -0.27 -4.87
C GLY A 311 -15.35 -0.01 -6.00
N ASN A 312 -14.17 -0.64 -5.98
CA ASN A 312 -13.20 -0.56 -7.08
C ASN A 312 -12.46 -1.89 -7.28
N SER A 313 -11.83 -2.00 -8.44
CA SER A 313 -10.79 -3.00 -8.71
C SER A 313 -9.56 -2.27 -9.26
N LEU A 314 -8.39 -2.59 -8.72
CA LEU A 314 -7.12 -2.12 -9.26
C LEU A 314 -6.92 -2.69 -10.68
N ASN A 315 -6.13 -2.01 -11.51
CA ASN A 315 -5.90 -2.38 -12.90
C ASN A 315 -4.50 -2.99 -13.14
N PRO A 316 -4.26 -4.27 -12.78
CA PRO A 316 -2.98 -4.93 -13.01
C PRO A 316 -2.68 -5.19 -14.50
N VAL A 317 -3.60 -4.92 -15.43
CA VAL A 317 -3.31 -4.95 -16.87
C VAL A 317 -2.45 -3.76 -17.28
N HIS A 318 -2.55 -2.64 -16.56
CA HIS A 318 -1.74 -1.46 -16.84
C HIS A 318 -0.30 -1.70 -16.36
N PRO A 319 0.73 -1.59 -17.23
CA PRO A 319 2.12 -1.97 -16.89
C PRO A 319 2.68 -1.25 -15.65
N SER A 320 2.40 0.04 -15.47
CA SER A 320 2.86 0.80 -14.29
C SER A 320 2.18 0.36 -12.98
N VAL A 321 0.95 -0.12 -13.04
CA VAL A 321 0.22 -0.62 -11.87
C VAL A 321 0.71 -2.02 -11.53
N LEU A 322 0.87 -2.87 -12.53
CA LEU A 322 1.51 -4.18 -12.35
C LEU A 322 2.90 -4.04 -11.77
N ARG A 323 3.68 -3.07 -12.24
CA ARG A 323 4.98 -2.74 -11.68
C ARG A 323 4.90 -2.34 -10.21
N LEU A 324 3.93 -1.51 -9.81
CA LEU A 324 3.73 -1.17 -8.39
C LEU A 324 3.50 -2.41 -7.53
N ILE A 325 2.68 -3.35 -7.99
CA ILE A 325 2.44 -4.62 -7.28
C ILE A 325 3.74 -5.42 -7.17
N MET A 326 4.47 -5.58 -8.27
CA MET A 326 5.72 -6.34 -8.29
C MET A 326 6.82 -5.68 -7.46
N ASP A 327 6.97 -4.36 -7.54
CA ASP A 327 7.97 -3.61 -6.77
C ASP A 327 7.62 -3.63 -5.27
N SER A 328 6.34 -3.64 -4.91
CA SER A 328 5.87 -3.83 -3.53
C SER A 328 6.20 -5.22 -2.98
N LEU A 329 5.88 -6.28 -3.73
CA LEU A 329 6.24 -7.67 -3.36
C LEU A 329 7.76 -7.82 -3.20
N ARG A 330 8.55 -7.30 -4.16
CA ARG A 330 10.01 -7.35 -4.09
C ARG A 330 10.56 -6.56 -2.91
N TYR A 331 9.98 -5.39 -2.61
CA TYR A 331 10.37 -4.59 -1.45
C TYR A 331 10.20 -5.39 -0.16
N PHE A 332 9.05 -6.02 0.06
CA PHE A 332 8.85 -6.82 1.27
C PHE A 332 9.75 -8.07 1.32
N ALA A 333 9.95 -8.76 0.21
CA ALA A 333 10.82 -9.94 0.16
C ALA A 333 12.29 -9.60 0.40
N ILE A 334 12.81 -8.55 -0.25
CA ILE A 334 14.24 -8.20 -0.25
C ILE A 334 14.60 -7.27 0.91
N GLU A 335 13.86 -6.17 1.08
CA GLU A 335 14.23 -5.12 2.04
C GLU A 335 13.68 -5.38 3.44
N CYS A 336 12.61 -6.17 3.52
CA CYS A 336 11.94 -6.52 4.77
C CYS A 336 12.00 -8.00 5.13
N HIS A 337 12.68 -8.84 4.33
CA HIS A 337 12.91 -10.26 4.56
C HIS A 337 11.64 -11.10 4.77
N VAL A 338 10.51 -10.72 4.14
CA VAL A 338 9.28 -11.52 4.16
C VAL A 338 9.49 -12.82 3.37
N ASP A 339 9.02 -13.95 3.89
CA ASP A 339 9.20 -15.30 3.31
C ASP A 339 8.07 -15.72 2.37
N GLY A 340 6.94 -15.01 2.38
CA GLY A 340 5.82 -15.32 1.51
C GLY A 340 4.65 -14.36 1.59
N PHE A 341 3.68 -14.60 0.73
CA PHE A 341 2.49 -13.78 0.58
C PHE A 341 1.24 -14.65 0.44
N ARG A 342 0.19 -14.29 1.18
CA ARG A 342 -1.18 -14.78 0.99
C ARG A 342 -1.98 -13.69 0.29
N PHE A 343 -2.48 -13.98 -0.90
CA PHE A 343 -3.16 -13.01 -1.74
C PHE A 343 -4.67 -13.07 -1.50
N ASP A 344 -5.21 -11.99 -0.95
CA ASP A 344 -6.65 -11.75 -0.83
C ASP A 344 -7.30 -11.59 -2.21
N LEU A 345 -8.46 -12.23 -2.39
CA LEU A 345 -9.25 -12.27 -3.63
C LEU A 345 -8.37 -12.42 -4.88
N ALA A 346 -7.47 -13.39 -4.87
CA ALA A 346 -6.39 -13.47 -5.84
C ALA A 346 -6.88 -13.60 -7.30
N SER A 347 -8.08 -14.15 -7.51
CA SER A 347 -8.72 -14.22 -8.84
C SER A 347 -8.90 -12.85 -9.49
N ALA A 348 -9.13 -11.78 -8.70
CA ALA A 348 -9.33 -10.44 -9.23
C ALA A 348 -8.07 -9.87 -9.89
N LEU A 349 -6.88 -10.32 -9.47
CA LEU A 349 -5.60 -9.94 -10.08
C LEU A 349 -5.38 -10.58 -11.45
N ALA A 350 -6.04 -11.71 -11.71
CA ALA A 350 -5.90 -12.50 -12.93
C ALA A 350 -6.92 -12.16 -14.03
N ARG A 351 -7.74 -11.12 -13.83
CA ARG A 351 -8.70 -10.65 -14.83
C ARG A 351 -8.00 -9.77 -15.85
N GLU A 352 -8.19 -9.97 -17.16
CA GLU A 352 -7.64 -9.03 -18.17
C GLU A 352 -8.73 -8.23 -18.90
N LEU A 353 -9.85 -8.87 -19.26
CA LEU A 353 -10.95 -8.20 -19.97
C LEU A 353 -12.30 -8.39 -19.28
N HIS A 354 -12.68 -9.62 -18.94
CA HIS A 354 -13.82 -9.99 -18.06
C HIS A 354 -13.68 -11.42 -17.54
N GLU A 355 -12.91 -12.27 -18.22
CA GLU A 355 -12.59 -13.63 -17.82
C GLU A 355 -11.34 -13.66 -16.92
N VAL A 356 -11.28 -14.67 -16.05
CA VAL A 356 -10.05 -15.01 -15.31
C VAL A 356 -9.21 -15.89 -16.21
N ASP A 357 -8.09 -15.35 -16.71
CA ASP A 357 -7.16 -16.10 -17.54
C ASP A 357 -5.99 -16.59 -16.68
N ARG A 358 -5.70 -17.89 -16.76
CA ARG A 358 -4.54 -18.49 -16.08
C ARG A 358 -3.21 -17.94 -16.63
N LEU A 359 -3.23 -17.32 -17.81
CA LEU A 359 -2.09 -16.67 -18.47
C LEU A 359 -2.09 -15.14 -18.29
N SER A 360 -2.70 -14.63 -17.21
CA SER A 360 -2.64 -13.18 -16.94
C SER A 360 -1.19 -12.71 -16.81
N ALA A 361 -0.90 -11.51 -17.30
CA ALA A 361 0.43 -10.90 -17.20
C ALA A 361 0.97 -10.87 -15.76
N PHE A 362 0.09 -10.80 -14.76
CA PHE A 362 0.44 -10.91 -13.35
C PHE A 362 1.11 -12.25 -13.01
N PHE A 363 0.48 -13.37 -13.40
CA PHE A 363 1.01 -14.70 -13.11
C PHE A 363 2.29 -15.00 -13.90
N ASP A 364 2.38 -14.57 -15.15
CA ASP A 364 3.59 -14.75 -15.94
C ASP A 364 4.77 -13.99 -15.31
N ILE A 365 4.56 -12.74 -14.90
CA ILE A 365 5.62 -11.91 -14.33
C ILE A 365 6.08 -12.42 -12.96
N ILE A 366 5.16 -12.81 -12.07
CA ILE A 366 5.53 -13.32 -10.75
C ILE A 366 6.24 -14.67 -10.85
N HIS A 367 5.82 -15.53 -11.79
CA HIS A 367 6.42 -16.85 -11.99
C HIS A 367 7.84 -16.78 -12.57
N GLN A 368 8.10 -15.84 -13.50
CA GLN A 368 9.44 -15.65 -14.05
C GLN A 368 10.38 -14.81 -13.16
N ASP A 369 9.85 -14.12 -12.15
CA ASP A 369 10.64 -13.22 -11.32
C ASP A 369 11.67 -14.01 -10.49
N PRO A 370 12.97 -13.68 -10.56
CA PRO A 370 14.01 -14.46 -9.88
C PRO A 370 13.97 -14.39 -8.36
N ILE A 371 13.26 -13.41 -7.78
CA ILE A 371 13.08 -13.27 -6.33
C ILE A 371 11.72 -13.83 -5.93
N LEU A 372 10.64 -13.38 -6.57
CA LEU A 372 9.27 -13.75 -6.15
C LEU A 372 8.92 -15.21 -6.45
N SER A 373 9.60 -15.86 -7.40
CA SER A 373 9.45 -17.30 -7.61
C SER A 373 10.05 -18.16 -6.51
N GLN A 374 10.84 -17.58 -5.60
CA GLN A 374 11.52 -18.30 -4.51
C GLN A 374 10.78 -18.20 -3.17
N VAL A 375 9.79 -17.30 -3.04
CA VAL A 375 9.00 -17.13 -1.81
C VAL A 375 7.74 -17.99 -1.84
N LYS A 376 7.09 -18.16 -0.68
CA LYS A 376 5.80 -18.85 -0.59
C LYS A 376 4.68 -17.99 -1.19
N LEU A 377 3.86 -18.57 -2.07
CA LEU A 377 2.69 -17.92 -2.66
C LEU A 377 1.42 -18.71 -2.31
N ILE A 378 0.51 -18.07 -1.58
CA ILE A 378 -0.78 -18.63 -1.16
C ILE A 378 -1.88 -17.79 -1.79
N ALA A 379 -2.94 -18.40 -2.31
CA ALA A 379 -4.05 -17.66 -2.91
C ALA A 379 -5.36 -17.90 -2.18
N GLU A 380 -6.18 -16.86 -2.04
CA GLU A 380 -7.62 -17.02 -1.97
C GLU A 380 -8.17 -17.23 -3.39
N PRO A 381 -8.56 -18.46 -3.76
CA PRO A 381 -8.73 -18.82 -5.16
C PRO A 381 -10.13 -18.47 -5.68
N TRP A 382 -10.64 -17.30 -5.32
CA TRP A 382 -11.92 -16.79 -5.76
C TRP A 382 -11.97 -15.26 -5.72
N ASP A 383 -12.96 -14.67 -6.39
CA ASP A 383 -13.40 -13.28 -6.18
C ASP A 383 -14.94 -13.23 -6.23
N VAL A 384 -15.55 -12.07 -5.97
CA VAL A 384 -17.03 -11.94 -5.95
C VAL A 384 -17.63 -11.72 -7.33
N GLY A 385 -16.79 -11.53 -8.35
CA GLY A 385 -17.21 -11.33 -9.73
C GLY A 385 -17.70 -12.62 -10.39
N GLU A 386 -18.49 -12.48 -11.46
CA GLU A 386 -18.90 -13.62 -12.28
C GLU A 386 -17.67 -14.37 -12.82
N GLY A 387 -17.69 -15.70 -12.72
CA GLY A 387 -16.55 -16.56 -13.09
C GLY A 387 -15.36 -16.51 -12.12
N GLY A 388 -15.53 -15.89 -10.94
CA GLY A 388 -14.46 -15.67 -9.97
C GLY A 388 -13.90 -16.93 -9.30
N TYR A 389 -14.63 -18.04 -9.24
CA TYR A 389 -14.24 -19.27 -8.55
C TYR A 389 -13.15 -20.05 -9.31
N GLN A 390 -11.94 -20.11 -8.75
CA GLN A 390 -10.73 -20.62 -9.40
C GLN A 390 -9.99 -21.67 -8.54
N VAL A 391 -10.70 -22.39 -7.68
CA VAL A 391 -10.12 -23.48 -6.88
C VAL A 391 -9.46 -24.52 -7.80
N GLY A 392 -8.17 -24.79 -7.57
CA GLY A 392 -7.37 -25.71 -8.38
C GLY A 392 -6.94 -25.15 -9.74
N ASN A 393 -7.22 -23.88 -10.03
CA ASN A 393 -6.91 -23.24 -11.31
C ASN A 393 -5.70 -22.31 -11.26
N PHE A 394 -5.10 -22.09 -10.09
CA PHE A 394 -3.89 -21.28 -9.95
C PHE A 394 -2.66 -21.99 -10.57
N PRO A 395 -1.65 -21.24 -11.00
CA PRO A 395 -0.41 -21.80 -11.54
C PRO A 395 0.32 -22.70 -10.52
N VAL A 396 1.31 -23.46 -11.01
CA VAL A 396 2.23 -24.18 -10.11
C VAL A 396 2.98 -23.20 -9.20
N LEU A 397 3.43 -23.69 -8.04
CA LEU A 397 4.04 -22.91 -6.95
C LEU A 397 3.06 -22.08 -6.10
N TRP A 398 1.77 -22.14 -6.40
CA TRP A 398 0.71 -21.59 -5.54
C TRP A 398 0.03 -22.70 -4.74
N THR A 399 -0.35 -22.42 -3.49
CA THR A 399 -1.15 -23.32 -2.65
C THR A 399 -2.47 -22.71 -2.18
#